data_AF-A0A8J1L862-F1
#
_entry.id   AF-A0A8J1L862-F1
#
_cell.length_a   1.000
_cell.length_b   1.000
_cell.length_c   1.000
_cell.angle_alpha   90.00
_cell.angle_beta   90.00
_cell.angle_gamma   90.00
#
_symmetry.space_group_name_H-M   'P 1'
#
loop_
_entity.id
_entity.type
_entity.pdbx_description
1 polymer ?
#
loop_
_entity_poly.entity_id
_entity_poly.type
_entity_poly.pdbx_seq_one_letter_code
_entity_poly.pdbx_strand_id
1 'polypeptide(L)'
;MSQTLNLTKWQTIAKCDLQCPPQSHYETCPSSYPSVCLDSQEYFNSLCDDNYCLETCVCKEGLQLSMGACVPSNQCGCSWSGGYYPSGAEFLSSDCSIKCQCIGSEETVECHPAQGCDVGLRCELVSGSWSCNPSPYRSCFVLGDLRYLAFDGQQHQFQGSCLSKLAGLSSSHPGLEYFELYFEKRHKEGDLSYTKTAILKIYGINVTISQDEEEDVEVDGHLMSLPFVLNGKSSKVA
;
A
#
# COMPACT_ATOMS: atom_id res chain seq x y z
N MET A 1 -17.24 39.38 -41.26
CA MET A 1 -17.03 38.13 -42.01
C MET A 1 -15.96 37.35 -41.26
N SER A 2 -16.35 36.45 -40.36
CA SER A 2 -15.39 35.59 -39.65
C SER A 2 -14.95 34.49 -40.64
N GLN A 3 -13.67 34.44 -40.96
CA GLN A 3 -13.11 33.38 -41.81
C GLN A 3 -12.87 32.16 -40.93
N THR A 4 -13.62 31.09 -41.16
CA THR A 4 -13.36 29.78 -40.55
C THR A 4 -12.12 29.19 -41.21
N LEU A 5 -10.98 29.24 -40.51
CA LEU A 5 -9.75 28.55 -40.93
C LEU A 5 -9.94 27.05 -40.70
N ASN A 6 -10.14 26.30 -41.79
CA ASN A 6 -10.38 24.86 -41.73
C ASN A 6 -9.05 24.10 -41.57
N LEU A 7 -8.63 23.84 -40.32
CA LEU A 7 -7.36 23.19 -39.94
C LEU A 7 -7.36 21.66 -40.17
N THR A 8 -7.90 21.16 -41.28
CA THR A 8 -8.22 19.72 -41.41
C THR A 8 -7.05 18.77 -41.72
N LYS A 9 -5.77 19.17 -41.68
CA LYS A 9 -4.64 18.28 -42.07
C LYS A 9 -3.31 18.43 -41.31
N TRP A 10 -3.24 19.22 -40.24
CA TRP A 10 -1.96 19.44 -39.56
C TRP A 10 -1.41 18.17 -38.90
N GLN A 11 -2.28 17.31 -38.35
CA GLN A 11 -1.88 16.06 -37.69
C GLN A 11 -1.27 15.05 -38.65
N THR A 12 -1.85 14.89 -39.86
CA THR A 12 -1.30 14.00 -40.90
C THR A 12 0.07 14.49 -41.37
N ILE A 13 0.27 15.81 -41.41
CA ILE A 13 1.55 16.44 -41.78
C ILE A 13 2.58 16.27 -40.64
N ALA A 14 2.14 16.43 -39.38
CA ALA A 14 2.98 16.31 -38.19
C ALA A 14 3.19 14.85 -37.74
N LYS A 15 2.46 13.88 -38.31
CA LYS A 15 2.38 12.48 -37.85
C LYS A 15 2.00 12.35 -36.37
N CYS A 16 1.11 13.20 -35.92
CA CYS A 16 0.55 13.18 -34.57
C CYS A 16 -0.88 12.65 -34.63
N ASP A 17 -1.03 11.35 -34.90
CA ASP A 17 -2.35 10.72 -34.94
C ASP A 17 -2.84 10.49 -33.50
N LEU A 18 -3.85 11.24 -33.07
CA LEU A 18 -4.51 10.99 -31.79
C LEU A 18 -5.31 9.68 -31.89
N GLN A 19 -4.85 8.63 -31.22
CA GLN A 19 -5.57 7.36 -31.17
C GLN A 19 -6.67 7.43 -30.11
N CYS A 20 -7.91 7.54 -30.57
CA CYS A 20 -9.06 7.53 -29.69
C CYS A 20 -9.39 6.10 -29.20
N PRO A 21 -9.88 5.96 -27.96
CA PRO A 21 -10.24 4.65 -27.40
C PRO A 21 -11.37 3.98 -28.20
N PRO A 22 -11.55 2.66 -28.08
CA PRO A 22 -12.69 1.98 -28.69
C PRO A 22 -14.02 2.63 -28.33
N GLN A 23 -14.95 2.69 -29.28
CA GLN A 23 -16.26 3.35 -29.13
C GLN A 23 -16.20 4.86 -28.90
N SER A 24 -15.13 5.51 -29.34
CA SER A 24 -15.05 6.97 -29.46
C SER A 24 -14.64 7.39 -30.86
N HIS A 25 -14.79 8.67 -31.15
CA HIS A 25 -14.29 9.30 -32.36
C HIS A 25 -13.61 10.62 -32.02
N TYR A 26 -12.72 11.03 -32.91
CA TYR A 26 -11.99 12.26 -32.79
C TYR A 26 -12.86 13.46 -33.23
N GLU A 27 -12.83 14.54 -32.45
CA GLU A 27 -13.46 15.80 -32.79
C GLU A 27 -12.50 16.98 -32.55
N THR A 28 -12.42 17.90 -33.51
CA THR A 28 -11.61 19.12 -33.40
C THR A 28 -12.25 20.18 -32.53
N CYS A 29 -13.58 20.19 -32.47
CA CYS A 29 -14.37 21.16 -31.73
C CYS A 29 -15.70 20.57 -31.27
N PRO A 30 -15.72 19.79 -30.19
CA PRO A 30 -16.96 19.28 -29.62
C PRO A 30 -17.86 20.45 -29.23
N SER A 31 -19.15 20.34 -29.52
CA SER A 31 -20.15 21.36 -29.12
C SER A 31 -20.43 21.38 -27.61
N SER A 32 -19.96 20.37 -26.87
CA SER A 32 -20.12 20.21 -25.43
C SER A 32 -18.96 19.41 -24.85
N TYR A 33 -18.70 19.53 -23.55
CA TYR A 33 -17.67 18.71 -22.89
C TYR A 33 -18.02 17.21 -23.03
N PRO A 34 -17.04 16.32 -23.24
CA PRO A 34 -17.29 14.88 -23.31
C PRO A 34 -18.04 14.38 -22.06
N SER A 35 -19.05 13.54 -22.25
CA SER A 35 -19.72 12.88 -21.13
C SER A 35 -18.72 12.00 -20.37
N VAL A 36 -18.55 12.26 -19.08
CA VAL A 36 -17.62 11.56 -18.18
C VAL A 36 -18.39 10.94 -17.03
N CYS A 37 -17.95 9.78 -16.54
CA CYS A 37 -18.56 9.10 -15.39
C CYS A 37 -18.24 9.77 -14.04
N LEU A 38 -18.39 11.09 -13.93
CA LEU A 38 -18.14 11.87 -12.72
C LEU A 38 -19.33 12.81 -12.46
N ASP A 39 -19.74 12.91 -11.19
CA ASP A 39 -20.84 13.78 -10.73
C ASP A 39 -20.62 15.28 -11.03
N SER A 40 -19.42 15.66 -11.48
CA SER A 40 -19.05 17.02 -11.81
C SER A 40 -19.34 17.41 -13.26
N GLN A 41 -20.15 16.65 -14.01
CA GLN A 41 -20.50 17.00 -15.39
C GLN A 41 -21.20 18.37 -15.48
N GLU A 42 -22.06 18.72 -14.52
CA GLU A 42 -22.64 20.07 -14.41
C GLU A 42 -21.58 21.16 -14.19
N TYR A 43 -20.58 20.88 -13.34
CA TYR A 43 -19.45 21.79 -13.11
C TYR A 43 -18.61 21.98 -14.37
N PHE A 44 -18.27 20.89 -15.07
CA PHE A 44 -17.52 20.97 -16.33
C PHE A 44 -18.29 21.72 -17.42
N ASN A 45 -19.59 21.50 -17.54
CA ASN A 45 -20.43 22.25 -18.47
C ASN A 45 -20.46 23.75 -18.14
N SER A 46 -20.40 24.14 -16.86
CA SER A 46 -20.36 25.55 -16.44
C SER A 46 -18.99 26.24 -16.64
N LEU A 47 -17.92 25.47 -16.85
CA LEU A 47 -16.59 26.00 -17.14
C LEU A 47 -16.39 26.34 -18.62
N CYS A 48 -17.35 25.97 -19.47
CA CYS A 48 -17.29 26.26 -20.90
C CYS A 48 -17.64 27.73 -21.18
N ASP A 49 -16.68 28.47 -21.73
CA ASP A 49 -16.92 29.70 -22.48
C ASP A 49 -17.02 29.31 -23.98
N ASP A 50 -18.05 29.78 -24.69
CA ASP A 50 -18.35 29.42 -26.10
C ASP A 50 -17.18 29.70 -27.08
N ASN A 51 -16.16 30.42 -26.62
CA ASN A 51 -14.96 30.76 -27.39
C ASN A 51 -13.80 29.77 -27.27
N TYR A 52 -13.88 28.76 -26.40
CA TYR A 52 -12.77 27.81 -26.18
C TYR A 52 -13.07 26.43 -26.77
N CYS A 53 -12.33 26.09 -27.82
CA CYS A 53 -12.47 24.85 -28.56
C CYS A 53 -11.30 23.91 -28.21
N LEU A 54 -11.61 22.73 -27.66
CA LEU A 54 -10.60 21.71 -27.33
C LEU A 54 -10.76 20.50 -28.24
N GLU A 55 -9.71 20.23 -29.01
CA GLU A 55 -9.57 19.03 -29.81
C GLU A 55 -9.41 17.79 -28.90
N THR A 56 -10.29 16.81 -29.02
CA THR A 56 -10.34 15.65 -28.10
C THR A 56 -11.04 14.43 -28.73
N CYS A 57 -11.01 13.31 -28.01
CA CYS A 57 -11.82 12.13 -28.32
C CYS A 57 -13.15 12.20 -27.56
N VAL A 58 -14.25 11.97 -28.29
CA VAL A 58 -15.61 12.00 -27.75
C VAL A 58 -16.20 10.60 -27.84
N CYS A 59 -16.76 10.11 -26.74
CA CYS A 59 -17.47 8.83 -26.75
C CYS A 59 -18.69 8.89 -27.66
N LYS A 60 -19.03 7.78 -28.32
CA LYS A 60 -20.26 7.69 -29.10
C LYS A 60 -21.49 7.91 -28.22
N GLU A 61 -22.58 8.33 -28.83
CA GLU A 61 -23.85 8.60 -28.16
C GLU A 61 -24.29 7.44 -27.25
N GLY A 62 -24.73 7.76 -26.03
CA GLY A 62 -25.14 6.79 -25.01
C GLY A 62 -23.99 6.22 -24.16
N LEU A 63 -22.74 6.58 -24.45
CA LEU A 63 -21.57 6.17 -23.68
C LEU A 63 -20.95 7.35 -22.92
N GLN A 64 -20.26 7.03 -21.82
CA GLN A 64 -19.55 7.96 -20.96
C GLN A 64 -18.10 7.51 -20.81
N LEU A 65 -17.18 8.47 -20.70
CA LEU A 65 -15.77 8.20 -20.52
C LEU A 65 -15.50 7.82 -19.04
N SER A 66 -15.00 6.61 -18.83
CA SER A 66 -14.53 6.07 -17.54
C SER A 66 -13.08 5.60 -17.68
N MET A 67 -12.15 6.27 -16.99
CA MET A 67 -10.69 5.97 -17.01
C MET A 67 -10.13 5.57 -18.39
N GLY A 68 -10.43 6.36 -19.43
CA GLY A 68 -9.88 6.14 -20.78
C GLY A 68 -10.66 5.15 -21.66
N ALA A 69 -11.78 4.61 -21.18
CA ALA A 69 -12.68 3.76 -21.97
C ALA A 69 -14.09 4.37 -22.03
N CYS A 70 -14.79 4.18 -23.14
CA CYS A 70 -16.19 4.58 -23.28
C CYS A 70 -17.09 3.43 -22.83
N VAL A 71 -17.87 3.64 -21.78
CA VAL A 71 -18.74 2.65 -21.14
C VAL A 71 -20.18 3.15 -21.08
N PRO A 72 -21.20 2.27 -21.06
CA PRO A 72 -22.58 2.65 -20.75
C PRO A 72 -22.68 3.31 -19.36
N SER A 73 -23.70 4.15 -19.14
CA SER A 73 -23.90 4.85 -17.86
C SER A 73 -24.00 3.90 -16.66
N ASN A 74 -24.64 2.74 -16.81
CA ASN A 74 -24.74 1.72 -15.76
C ASN A 74 -23.45 0.91 -15.52
N GLN A 75 -22.38 1.23 -16.24
CA GLN A 75 -21.03 0.70 -16.06
C GLN A 75 -20.05 1.78 -15.63
N CYS A 76 -20.54 2.97 -15.26
CA CYS A 76 -19.74 3.93 -14.56
C CYS A 76 -19.24 3.34 -13.23
N GLY A 77 -18.06 3.78 -12.84
CA GLY A 77 -17.43 3.45 -11.58
C GLY A 77 -18.05 4.13 -10.36
N CYS A 78 -17.38 3.98 -9.23
CA CYS A 78 -17.84 4.41 -7.92
C CYS A 78 -16.92 5.50 -7.35
N SER A 79 -17.51 6.46 -6.64
CA SER A 79 -16.77 7.45 -5.86
C SER A 79 -16.56 6.95 -4.43
N TRP A 80 -15.31 6.82 -3.99
CA TRP A 80 -14.99 6.34 -2.65
C TRP A 80 -13.77 7.04 -2.05
N SER A 81 -13.91 7.53 -0.82
CA SER A 81 -12.83 8.23 -0.09
C SER A 81 -12.13 9.35 -0.90
N GLY A 82 -12.90 10.07 -1.72
CA GLY A 82 -12.39 11.15 -2.59
C GLY A 82 -11.72 10.71 -3.89
N GLY A 83 -11.70 9.41 -4.19
CA GLY A 83 -11.20 8.84 -5.45
C GLY A 83 -12.32 8.23 -6.30
N TYR A 84 -12.07 8.09 -7.60
CA TYR A 84 -12.94 7.39 -8.55
C TYR A 84 -12.36 6.00 -8.89
N TYR A 85 -13.18 4.96 -8.85
CA TYR A 85 -12.80 3.58 -9.12
C TYR A 85 -13.67 3.00 -10.23
N PRO A 86 -13.11 2.46 -11.33
CA PRO A 86 -13.93 1.92 -12.42
C PRO A 86 -14.76 0.72 -11.97
N SER A 87 -15.87 0.45 -12.66
CA SER A 87 -16.77 -0.66 -12.32
C SER A 87 -16.03 -2.00 -12.28
N GLY A 88 -16.24 -2.77 -11.22
CA GLY A 88 -15.56 -4.04 -10.96
C GLY A 88 -14.15 -3.92 -10.37
N ALA A 89 -13.61 -2.71 -10.18
CA ALA A 89 -12.30 -2.52 -9.58
C ALA A 89 -12.27 -3.04 -8.13
N GLU A 90 -11.21 -3.77 -7.80
CA GLU A 90 -10.90 -4.19 -6.44
C GLU A 90 -9.71 -3.39 -5.90
N PHE A 91 -9.77 -2.99 -4.63
CA PHE A 91 -8.70 -2.22 -3.99
C PHE A 91 -8.63 -2.48 -2.49
N LEU A 92 -7.45 -2.23 -1.91
CA LEU A 92 -7.22 -2.33 -0.47
C LEU A 92 -7.20 -0.94 0.19
N SER A 93 -7.47 -0.92 1.50
CA SER A 93 -7.20 0.24 2.36
C SER A 93 -5.70 0.49 2.51
N SER A 94 -5.32 1.64 3.06
CA SER A 94 -3.92 2.06 3.24
C SER A 94 -3.09 1.18 4.18
N ASP A 95 -3.74 0.41 5.01
CA ASP A 95 -3.18 -0.59 5.91
C ASP A 95 -3.46 -2.03 5.45
N CYS A 96 -4.10 -2.19 4.28
CA CYS A 96 -4.53 -3.46 3.71
C CYS A 96 -5.44 -4.29 4.62
N SER A 97 -6.08 -3.67 5.63
CA SER A 97 -6.99 -4.34 6.56
C SER A 97 -8.40 -4.51 6.00
N ILE A 98 -8.74 -3.81 4.91
CA ILE A 98 -10.04 -3.87 4.26
C ILE A 98 -9.84 -4.05 2.75
N LYS A 99 -10.60 -4.98 2.16
CA LYS A 99 -10.73 -5.13 0.71
C LYS A 99 -12.08 -4.61 0.27
N CYS A 100 -12.08 -3.79 -0.78
CA CYS A 100 -13.29 -3.21 -1.36
C CYS A 100 -13.41 -3.54 -2.84
N GLN A 101 -14.65 -3.58 -3.33
CA GLN A 101 -14.99 -3.70 -4.74
C GLN A 101 -16.00 -2.62 -5.13
N CYS A 102 -15.80 -1.99 -6.29
CA CYS A 102 -16.78 -1.08 -6.88
C CYS A 102 -17.84 -1.86 -7.67
N ILE A 103 -19.10 -1.71 -7.26
CA ILE A 103 -20.29 -2.25 -7.94
C ILE A 103 -20.90 -1.13 -8.78
N GLY A 104 -20.38 -0.93 -10.00
CA GLY A 104 -20.76 0.22 -10.82
C GLY A 104 -22.23 0.28 -11.23
N SER A 105 -22.93 -0.87 -11.30
CA SER A 105 -24.37 -0.90 -11.56
C SER A 105 -25.22 -0.29 -10.45
N GLU A 106 -24.66 -0.20 -9.23
CA GLU A 106 -25.33 0.34 -8.05
C GLU A 106 -24.65 1.63 -7.55
N GLU A 107 -23.56 2.06 -8.21
CA GLU A 107 -22.69 3.17 -7.79
C GLU A 107 -22.20 3.04 -6.34
N THR A 108 -22.11 1.80 -5.84
CA THR A 108 -21.77 1.50 -4.45
C THR A 108 -20.42 0.81 -4.35
N VAL A 109 -19.74 1.01 -3.22
CA VAL A 109 -18.53 0.26 -2.87
C VAL A 109 -18.85 -0.69 -1.72
N GLU A 110 -18.65 -1.98 -1.96
CA GLU A 110 -18.76 -3.00 -0.95
C GLU A 110 -17.38 -3.31 -0.38
N CYS A 111 -17.26 -3.28 0.94
CA CYS A 111 -15.99 -3.49 1.65
C CYS A 111 -16.12 -4.59 2.70
N HIS A 112 -15.10 -5.43 2.79
CA HIS A 112 -15.02 -6.52 3.76
C HIS A 112 -13.65 -6.53 4.45
N PRO A 113 -13.57 -7.01 5.70
CA PRO A 113 -12.29 -7.22 6.37
C PRO A 113 -11.37 -8.13 5.56
N ALA A 114 -10.10 -7.72 5.44
CA ALA A 114 -9.04 -8.51 4.84
C ALA A 114 -8.08 -9.02 5.94
N GLN A 115 -7.35 -10.10 5.65
CA GLN A 115 -6.35 -10.64 6.59
C GLN A 115 -5.07 -9.80 6.69
N GLY A 116 -4.97 -8.70 5.94
CA GLY A 116 -3.72 -7.96 5.76
C GLY A 116 -2.81 -8.62 4.74
N CYS A 117 -1.54 -8.21 4.73
CA CYS A 117 -0.53 -8.80 3.86
C CYS A 117 0.14 -10.01 4.51
N ASP A 118 0.43 -11.04 3.71
CA ASP A 118 1.17 -12.22 4.15
C ASP A 118 2.57 -11.88 4.67
N VAL A 119 3.16 -12.81 5.42
CA VAL A 119 4.53 -12.67 5.93
C VAL A 119 5.52 -12.42 4.79
N GLY A 120 6.30 -11.35 4.90
CA GLY A 120 7.27 -10.95 3.88
C GLY A 120 6.69 -10.02 2.80
N LEU A 121 5.40 -9.69 2.88
CA LEU A 121 4.77 -8.66 2.07
C LEU A 121 4.51 -7.40 2.91
N ARG A 122 4.44 -6.25 2.24
CA ARG A 122 4.08 -4.97 2.84
C ARG A 122 2.98 -4.31 2.03
N CYS A 123 2.05 -3.66 2.72
CA CYS A 123 1.03 -2.82 2.11
C CYS A 123 1.66 -1.54 1.56
N GLU A 124 1.67 -1.39 0.24
CA GLU A 124 2.28 -0.25 -0.44
C GLU A 124 1.37 0.26 -1.56
N LEU A 125 1.42 1.57 -1.81
CA LEU A 125 0.69 2.21 -2.90
C LEU A 125 1.46 2.03 -4.20
N VAL A 126 0.95 1.18 -5.10
CA VAL A 126 1.55 0.89 -6.41
C VAL A 126 0.56 1.27 -7.50
N SER A 127 1.00 2.12 -8.43
CA SER A 127 0.20 2.58 -9.58
C SER A 127 -1.18 3.12 -9.19
N GLY A 128 -1.28 3.83 -8.06
CA GLY A 128 -2.52 4.44 -7.58
C GLY A 128 -3.45 3.53 -6.78
N SER A 129 -3.04 2.28 -6.50
CA SER A 129 -3.82 1.32 -5.70
C SER A 129 -2.96 0.68 -4.61
N TRP A 130 -3.54 0.45 -3.42
CA TRP A 130 -2.85 -0.26 -2.34
C TRP A 130 -2.80 -1.76 -2.64
N SER A 131 -1.62 -2.34 -2.53
CA SER A 131 -1.39 -3.77 -2.76
C SER A 131 -0.31 -4.33 -1.84
N CYS A 132 -0.35 -5.65 -1.62
CA CYS A 132 0.67 -6.36 -0.85
C CYS A 132 1.84 -6.71 -1.76
N ASN A 133 2.98 -6.06 -1.55
CA ASN A 133 4.18 -6.21 -2.37
C ASN A 133 5.33 -6.82 -1.57
N PRO A 134 6.26 -7.55 -2.21
CA PRO A 134 7.42 -8.11 -1.52
C PRO A 134 8.20 -7.02 -0.77
N SER A 135 8.35 -7.22 0.53
CA SER A 135 9.16 -6.33 1.36
C SER A 135 10.65 -6.59 1.09
N PRO A 136 11.49 -5.55 0.91
CA PRO A 136 12.94 -5.72 0.87
C PRO A 136 13.51 -6.16 2.22
N TYR A 137 12.75 -5.96 3.30
CA TYR A 137 13.06 -6.45 4.63
C TYR A 137 12.48 -7.84 4.84
N ARG A 138 13.23 -8.69 5.54
CA ARG A 138 12.76 -10.00 5.98
C ARG A 138 12.55 -9.96 7.49
N SER A 139 11.52 -10.65 7.96
CA SER A 139 11.19 -10.77 9.37
C SER A 139 11.41 -12.20 9.85
N CYS A 140 11.86 -12.36 11.08
CA CYS A 140 11.83 -13.62 11.81
C CYS A 140 10.89 -13.49 13.00
N PHE A 141 10.24 -14.58 13.39
CA PHE A 141 9.25 -14.57 14.48
C PHE A 141 9.55 -15.66 15.49
N VAL A 142 9.42 -15.32 16.78
CA VAL A 142 9.33 -16.30 17.88
C VAL A 142 7.85 -16.48 18.17
N LEU A 143 7.29 -17.65 17.87
CA LEU A 143 5.87 -17.92 18.07
C LEU A 143 5.59 -18.32 19.52
N GLY A 144 4.33 -18.33 19.95
CA GLY A 144 3.94 -18.59 21.36
C GLY A 144 4.30 -20.00 21.89
N ASP A 145 4.64 -20.94 21.01
CA ASP A 145 5.10 -22.30 21.35
C ASP A 145 6.59 -22.49 20.98
N LEU A 146 7.10 -23.71 20.96
CA LEU A 146 8.52 -23.97 20.69
C LEU A 146 8.93 -23.74 19.22
N ARG A 147 8.10 -23.04 18.42
CA ARG A 147 8.33 -22.76 17.00
C ARG A 147 8.92 -21.37 16.76
N TYR A 148 9.74 -21.33 15.72
CA TYR A 148 10.44 -20.16 15.22
C TYR A 148 10.22 -20.10 13.70
N LEU A 149 9.98 -18.90 13.17
CA LEU A 149 9.92 -18.64 11.74
C LEU A 149 11.17 -17.85 11.35
N ALA A 150 12.03 -18.46 10.52
CA ALA A 150 13.27 -17.84 10.05
C ALA A 150 13.00 -16.80 8.95
N PHE A 151 14.02 -16.01 8.60
CA PHE A 151 13.93 -14.96 7.57
C PHE A 151 13.56 -15.47 6.18
N ASP A 152 13.86 -16.74 5.88
CA ASP A 152 13.50 -17.40 4.62
C ASP A 152 12.08 -18.01 4.64
N GLY A 153 11.35 -17.85 5.76
CA GLY A 153 10.01 -18.40 5.95
C GLY A 153 10.01 -19.86 6.40
N GLN A 154 11.16 -20.49 6.63
CA GLN A 154 11.18 -21.85 7.17
C GLN A 154 10.81 -21.87 8.64
N GLN A 155 9.96 -22.84 9.01
CA GLN A 155 9.56 -23.07 10.38
C GLN A 155 10.46 -24.10 11.03
N HIS A 156 11.00 -23.77 12.20
CA HIS A 156 11.84 -24.65 13.01
C HIS A 156 11.23 -24.81 14.40
N GLN A 157 11.41 -25.98 15.02
CA GLN A 157 11.02 -26.22 16.40
C GLN A 157 12.27 -26.43 17.25
N PHE A 158 12.40 -25.69 18.35
CA PHE A 158 13.54 -25.76 19.25
C PHE A 158 13.09 -25.70 20.71
N GLN A 159 13.44 -26.75 21.48
CA GLN A 159 13.01 -26.94 22.87
C GLN A 159 14.09 -26.56 23.90
N GLY A 160 14.89 -25.53 23.62
CA GLY A 160 15.92 -25.06 24.55
C GLY A 160 15.38 -24.01 25.53
N SER A 161 15.80 -24.10 26.80
CA SER A 161 15.52 -23.12 27.85
C SER A 161 16.68 -22.14 28.11
N CYS A 162 17.77 -22.26 27.33
CA CYS A 162 18.96 -21.41 27.47
C CYS A 162 18.82 -20.12 26.64
N LEU A 163 19.51 -19.07 27.08
CA LEU A 163 19.71 -17.86 26.29
C LEU A 163 20.36 -18.22 24.95
N SER A 164 19.65 -17.99 23.85
CA SER A 164 20.05 -18.40 22.50
C SER A 164 20.13 -17.20 21.57
N LYS A 165 21.14 -17.17 20.68
CA LYS A 165 21.25 -16.13 19.65
C LYS A 165 20.19 -16.39 18.58
N LEU A 166 19.26 -15.46 18.43
CA LEU A 166 18.15 -15.55 17.47
C LEU A 166 18.54 -14.93 16.12
N ALA A 167 19.18 -13.77 16.15
CA ALA A 167 19.60 -13.05 14.96
C ALA A 167 20.89 -12.27 15.21
N GLY A 168 21.63 -12.02 14.15
CA GLY A 168 22.82 -11.19 14.17
C GLY A 168 23.66 -11.40 12.93
N LEU A 169 24.67 -10.56 12.77
CA LEU A 169 25.61 -10.70 11.66
C LEU A 169 26.54 -11.90 11.87
N SER A 170 26.80 -12.66 10.79
CA SER A 170 27.77 -13.75 10.79
C SER A 170 29.21 -13.24 10.80
N SER A 171 29.45 -12.09 10.16
CA SER A 171 30.72 -11.37 10.15
C SER A 171 30.50 -9.87 9.96
N SER A 172 31.51 -9.08 10.34
CA SER A 172 31.50 -7.63 10.12
C SER A 172 31.54 -7.32 8.61
N HIS A 173 30.62 -6.49 8.14
CA HIS A 173 30.52 -6.06 6.75
C HIS A 173 30.48 -4.53 6.67
N PRO A 174 31.24 -3.90 5.75
CA PRO A 174 31.20 -2.46 5.57
C PRO A 174 29.78 -1.96 5.25
N GLY A 175 29.31 -0.95 5.98
CA GLY A 175 27.99 -0.36 5.78
C GLY A 175 26.84 -1.06 6.51
N LEU A 176 27.10 -2.16 7.23
CA LEU A 176 26.12 -2.80 8.11
C LEU A 176 26.49 -2.53 9.58
N GLU A 177 25.50 -2.08 10.35
CA GLU A 177 25.66 -1.90 11.78
C GLU A 177 25.67 -3.25 12.49
N TYR A 178 26.65 -3.47 13.37
CA TYR A 178 26.72 -4.72 14.12
C TYR A 178 25.59 -4.82 15.15
N PHE A 179 24.89 -5.96 15.15
CA PHE A 179 23.93 -6.28 16.19
C PHE A 179 23.89 -7.78 16.49
N GLU A 180 23.48 -8.10 17.71
CA GLU A 180 23.11 -9.45 18.13
C GLU A 180 21.83 -9.39 18.95
N LEU A 181 20.90 -10.28 18.63
CA LEU A 181 19.66 -10.47 19.37
C LEU A 181 19.69 -11.84 20.02
N TYR A 182 19.56 -11.86 21.35
CA TYR A 182 19.45 -13.06 22.15
C TYR A 182 18.08 -13.14 22.80
N PHE A 183 17.61 -14.37 23.00
CA PHE A 183 16.31 -14.65 23.58
C PHE A 183 16.39 -15.84 24.53
N GLU A 184 15.77 -15.72 25.70
CA GLU A 184 15.53 -16.82 26.63
C GLU A 184 14.03 -17.09 26.68
N LYS A 185 13.64 -18.32 26.36
CA LYS A 185 12.25 -18.78 26.48
C LYS A 185 12.12 -19.71 27.68
N ARG A 186 11.07 -19.51 28.48
CA ARG A 186 10.71 -20.40 29.60
C ARG A 186 9.44 -21.15 29.26
N HIS A 187 9.37 -22.36 29.79
CA HIS A 187 8.17 -23.19 29.74
C HIS A 187 7.41 -23.02 31.06
N LYS A 188 6.11 -22.72 30.99
CA LYS A 188 5.20 -22.77 32.14
C LYS A 188 4.51 -24.14 32.16
N GLU A 189 4.03 -24.59 33.31
CA GLU A 189 3.26 -25.84 33.39
C GLU A 189 2.07 -25.81 32.40
N GLY A 190 1.95 -26.86 31.58
CA GLY A 190 0.94 -26.99 30.51
C GLY A 190 1.25 -26.18 29.25
N ASP A 191 2.02 -26.74 28.31
CA ASP A 191 2.32 -26.34 26.91
C ASP A 191 2.49 -24.84 26.54
N LEU A 192 2.49 -23.95 27.53
CA LEU A 192 2.56 -22.51 27.38
C LEU A 192 4.01 -22.10 27.60
N SER A 193 4.63 -21.59 26.53
CA SER A 193 5.98 -21.03 26.59
C SER A 193 5.92 -19.52 26.45
N TYR A 194 6.73 -18.80 27.22
CA TYR A 194 6.80 -17.35 27.17
C TYR A 194 8.25 -16.88 27.09
N THR A 195 8.44 -15.71 26.49
CA THR A 195 9.73 -15.03 26.47
C THR A 195 10.03 -14.53 27.87
N LYS A 196 11.12 -15.02 28.48
CA LYS A 196 11.58 -14.50 29.75
C LYS A 196 12.42 -13.24 29.55
N THR A 197 13.39 -13.30 28.66
CA THR A 197 14.39 -12.23 28.49
C THR A 197 14.78 -12.08 27.03
N ALA A 198 14.89 -10.83 26.58
CA ALA A 198 15.40 -10.44 25.28
C ALA A 198 16.60 -9.51 25.49
N ILE A 199 17.73 -9.79 24.84
CA ILE A 199 18.94 -8.97 24.92
C ILE A 199 19.32 -8.51 23.51
N LEU A 200 19.30 -7.21 23.27
CA LEU A 200 19.76 -6.58 22.04
C LEU A 200 21.11 -5.91 22.31
N LYS A 201 22.14 -6.38 21.61
CA LYS A 201 23.44 -5.71 21.56
C LYS A 201 23.50 -4.89 20.28
N ILE A 202 23.62 -3.58 20.37
CA ILE A 202 23.67 -2.68 19.21
C ILE A 202 24.43 -1.40 19.58
N TYR A 203 25.17 -0.78 18.67
CA TYR A 203 25.94 0.45 18.93
C TYR A 203 26.89 0.38 20.15
N GLY A 204 27.35 -0.82 20.52
CA GLY A 204 28.19 -1.04 21.69
C GLY A 204 27.45 -1.00 23.04
N ILE A 205 26.12 -0.89 23.03
CA ILE A 205 25.27 -0.97 24.23
C ILE A 205 24.52 -2.30 24.29
N ASN A 206 24.19 -2.72 25.50
CA ASN A 206 23.33 -3.88 25.78
C ASN A 206 21.98 -3.41 26.32
N VAL A 207 20.92 -3.71 25.60
CA VAL A 207 19.53 -3.42 25.99
C VAL A 207 18.87 -4.74 26.36
N THR A 208 18.45 -4.90 27.61
CA THR A 208 17.80 -6.10 28.12
C THR A 208 16.37 -5.78 28.52
N ILE A 209 15.42 -6.53 27.97
CA ILE A 209 14.00 -6.51 28.34
C ILE A 209 13.68 -7.84 29.01
N SER A 210 13.11 -7.80 30.21
CA SER A 210 12.78 -9.00 30.99
C SER A 210 11.35 -8.93 31.48
N GLN A 211 10.65 -10.07 31.56
CA GLN A 211 9.37 -10.13 32.27
C GLN A 211 9.49 -9.90 33.77
N ASP A 212 10.70 -10.04 34.34
CA ASP A 212 10.94 -9.77 35.75
C ASP A 212 10.85 -8.25 36.06
N GLU A 213 10.97 -7.38 35.04
CA GLU A 213 10.98 -5.91 35.14
C GLU A 213 10.03 -5.30 34.09
N GLU A 214 8.71 -5.37 34.31
CA GLU A 214 7.70 -5.08 33.27
C GLU A 214 7.60 -3.60 32.83
N GLU A 215 8.04 -2.66 33.67
CA GLU A 215 7.94 -1.20 33.41
C GLU A 215 9.28 -0.55 33.02
N ASP A 216 10.38 -1.29 33.14
CA ASP A 216 11.74 -0.80 32.94
C ASP A 216 12.46 -1.60 31.84
N VAL A 217 13.49 -0.99 31.28
CA VAL A 217 14.47 -1.64 30.41
C VAL A 217 15.85 -1.46 31.02
N GLU A 218 16.64 -2.53 31.06
CA GLU A 218 18.03 -2.43 31.52
C GLU A 218 18.92 -2.05 30.34
N VAL A 219 19.70 -0.98 30.50
CA VAL A 219 20.67 -0.49 29.52
C VAL A 219 22.04 -0.47 30.18
N ASP A 220 22.96 -1.31 29.71
CA ASP A 220 24.30 -1.49 30.28
C ASP A 220 24.30 -1.64 31.81
N GLY A 221 23.40 -2.47 32.34
CA GLY A 221 23.27 -2.74 33.78
C GLY A 221 22.46 -1.71 34.58
N HIS A 222 21.91 -0.67 33.94
CA HIS A 222 21.12 0.37 34.60
C HIS A 222 19.66 0.29 34.18
N LEU A 223 18.75 0.23 35.15
CA LEU A 223 17.30 0.24 34.90
C LEU A 223 16.85 1.65 34.47
N MET A 224 16.05 1.67 33.40
CA MET A 224 15.51 2.88 32.77
C MET A 224 14.01 2.68 32.52
N SER A 225 13.18 3.62 32.97
CA SER A 225 11.74 3.48 32.77
C SER A 225 11.31 3.64 31.32
N LEU A 226 10.34 2.83 30.92
CA LEU A 226 9.73 2.90 29.60
C LEU A 226 8.86 4.17 29.49
N PRO A 227 8.76 4.80 28.30
CA PRO A 227 9.40 4.44 27.05
C PRO A 227 10.87 4.89 26.98
N PHE A 228 11.77 3.96 26.70
CA PHE A 228 13.17 4.25 26.40
C PHE A 228 13.35 4.49 24.90
N VAL A 229 14.08 5.56 24.55
CA VAL A 229 14.37 5.92 23.15
C VAL A 229 15.88 6.02 22.96
N LEU A 230 16.41 5.20 22.07
CA LEU A 230 17.82 5.22 21.70
C LEU A 230 18.02 6.06 20.43
N ASN A 231 18.85 7.11 20.51
CA ASN A 231 19.23 7.97 19.38
C ASN A 231 18.03 8.51 18.55
N GLY A 232 16.92 8.86 19.20
CA GLY A 232 15.74 9.43 18.54
C GLY A 232 14.96 8.45 17.66
N LYS A 233 15.30 7.15 17.66
CA LYS A 233 14.53 6.10 16.99
C LYS A 233 13.84 5.25 18.06
N SER A 234 12.52 5.31 18.10
CA SER A 234 11.70 4.43 18.93
C SER A 234 11.60 3.06 18.26
N SER A 235 12.00 2.00 18.94
CA SER A 235 11.64 0.63 18.57
C SER A 235 10.48 0.18 19.45
N LYS A 236 9.32 -0.07 18.86
CA LYS A 236 8.27 -0.83 19.54
C LYS A 236 8.68 -2.30 19.49
N VAL A 237 8.99 -2.88 20.64
CA VAL A 237 9.01 -4.33 20.79
C VAL A 237 7.55 -4.72 21.06
N ALA A 238 6.88 -5.24 20.04
CA ALA A 238 5.52 -5.75 20.12
C ALA A 238 5.56 -7.28 20.29
#